data_AF-A0A1J3CH50-F1
#
_entry.id   AF-A0A1J3CH50-F1
#
_cell.length_a   1.000
_cell.length_b   1.000
_cell.length_c   1.000
_cell.angle_alpha   90.00
_cell.angle_beta   90.00
_cell.angle_gamma   90.00
#
_symmetry.space_group_name_H-M   'P 1'
#
loop_
_entity.id
_entity.type
_entity.pdbx_description
1 polymer ?
#
loop_
_entity_poly.entity_id
_entity_poly.type
_entity_poly.pdbx_seq_one_letter_code
_entity_poly.pdbx_strand_id
1 'polypeptide(L)' 'EVSWNAMLAGYVQGEKMEMAKELFDVMPFRNVSTWNTMITGYAQCGDVSEAKNLFDKMPKRDPVSWAAMIAGYSQSGHG' A
#
# COMPACT_ATOMS: atom_id res chain seq x y z
N GLU A 1 -5.47 -1.97 -17.18
CA GLU A 1 -4.58 -2.15 -16.01
C GLU A 1 -3.76 -0.91 -15.67
N VAL A 2 -3.04 -0.31 -16.63
CA VAL A 2 -2.14 0.83 -16.36
C VAL A 2 -2.84 2.04 -15.72
N SER A 3 -4.12 2.29 -16.06
CA SER A 3 -4.87 3.45 -15.56
C SER A 3 -5.13 3.40 -14.05
N TRP A 4 -5.51 2.24 -13.50
CA TRP A 4 -5.83 2.10 -12.08
C TRP A 4 -4.58 2.22 -11.22
N ASN A 5 -3.48 1.58 -11.62
CA ASN A 5 -2.21 1.67 -10.90
C ASN A 5 -1.63 3.09 -10.91
N ALA A 6 -1.78 3.82 -12.03
CA ALA A 6 -1.35 5.21 -12.11
C ALA A 6 -2.20 6.14 -11.21
N MET A 7 -3.53 5.98 -11.21
CA MET A 7 -4.42 6.72 -10.31
C MET A 7 -4.12 6.40 -8.84
N LEU A 8 -3.92 5.13 -8.52
CA LEU A 8 -3.57 4.67 -7.18
C LEU A 8 -2.25 5.29 -6.71
N ALA A 9 -1.20 5.24 -7.53
CA ALA A 9 0.08 5.86 -7.23
C ALA A 9 -0.05 7.37 -7.02
N GLY A 10 -0.87 8.05 -7.84
CA GLY A 10 -1.17 9.47 -7.68
C GLY A 10 -1.88 9.80 -6.35
N TYR A 11 -2.83 8.97 -5.92
CA TYR A 11 -3.50 9.16 -4.63
C TYR A 11 -2.56 8.91 -3.46
N VAL A 12 -1.74 7.85 -3.53
CA VAL A 12 -0.73 7.55 -2.50
C VAL A 12 0.31 8.69 -2.40
N GLN A 13 0.83 9.19 -3.52
CA GLN A 13 1.77 10.33 -3.53
C GLN A 13 1.14 11.63 -3.02
N GLY A 14 -0.17 11.79 -3.20
CA GLY A 14 -0.92 12.93 -2.68
C GLY A 14 -1.38 12.76 -1.23
N GLU A 15 -0.92 11.73 -0.51
CA GLU A 15 -1.36 11.34 0.85
C GLU A 15 -2.88 11.15 0.99
N LYS A 16 -3.57 10.92 -0.13
CA LYS A 16 -5.02 10.70 -0.22
C LYS A 16 -5.34 9.22 -0.06
N MET A 17 -4.91 8.63 1.06
CA MET A 17 -5.02 7.19 1.31
C MET A 17 -6.46 6.68 1.33
N GLU A 18 -7.43 7.52 1.70
CA GLU A 18 -8.86 7.17 1.65
C GLU A 18 -9.32 6.93 0.21
N MET A 19 -9.04 7.87 -0.71
CA MET A 19 -9.35 7.70 -2.14
C MET A 19 -8.56 6.52 -2.75
N ALA A 20 -7.32 6.32 -2.33
CA ALA A 20 -6.54 5.17 -2.77
C ALA A 20 -7.20 3.85 -2.33
N LYS A 21 -7.73 3.79 -1.10
CA LYS A 21 -8.44 2.62 -0.56
C LYS A 21 -9.74 2.35 -1.30
N GLU A 22 -10.55 3.37 -1.53
CA GLU A 22 -11.79 3.24 -2.31
C GLU A 22 -11.51 2.68 -3.70
N LEU A 23 -10.50 3.24 -4.39
CA LEU A 23 -10.07 2.76 -5.70
C LEU A 23 -9.58 1.32 -5.63
N PHE A 24 -8.84 0.98 -4.58
CA PHE A 24 -8.35 -0.36 -4.33
C PHE A 24 -9.48 -1.36 -4.10
N ASP A 25 -10.53 -0.98 -3.37
CA ASP A 25 -11.65 -1.85 -3.03
C ASP A 25 -12.55 -2.14 -4.24
N VAL A 26 -12.67 -1.20 -5.18
CA VAL A 26 -13.44 -1.39 -6.42
C VAL A 26 -12.65 -2.07 -7.55
N MET A 27 -11.32 -2.24 -7.41
CA MET A 27 -10.51 -2.88 -8.45
C MET A 27 -10.87 -4.36 -8.64
N PRO A 28 -11.29 -4.78 -9.86
CA PRO A 28 -11.68 -6.17 -10.12
C PRO A 28 -10.48 -7.13 -10.14
N PHE A 29 -9.29 -6.63 -10.50
CA PHE A 29 -8.05 -7.39 -10.53
C PHE A 29 -6.94 -6.61 -9.83
N ARG A 30 -6.35 -7.20 -8.81
CA ARG A 30 -5.25 -6.61 -8.03
C ARG A 30 -4.01 -7.46 -8.22
N ASN A 31 -2.96 -6.86 -8.78
CA ASN A 31 -1.68 -7.54 -8.93
C ASN A 31 -0.74 -7.19 -7.77
N VAL A 32 0.38 -7.90 -7.68
CA VAL A 32 1.40 -7.72 -6.63
C VAL A 32 1.82 -6.25 -6.52
N SER A 33 1.96 -5.55 -7.65
CA SER A 33 2.33 -4.13 -7.67
C SER A 33 1.25 -3.24 -7.03
N THR A 34 -0.03 -3.49 -7.28
CA THR A 34 -1.16 -2.76 -6.68
C THR A 34 -1.16 -2.88 -5.16
N TRP A 35 -0.94 -4.08 -4.64
CA TRP A 35 -0.81 -4.33 -3.19
C TRP A 35 0.40 -3.61 -2.60
N ASN A 36 1.56 -3.70 -3.26
CA ASN A 36 2.79 -3.06 -2.82
C ASN A 36 2.65 -1.53 -2.75
N THR A 37 1.96 -0.92 -3.72
CA THR A 37 1.69 0.52 -3.71
C THR A 37 0.88 0.94 -2.48
N MET A 38 -0.19 0.19 -2.14
CA MET A 38 -1.00 0.50 -0.95
C MET A 38 -0.24 0.29 0.35
N ILE A 39 0.48 -0.83 0.48
CA ILE A 39 1.25 -1.15 1.69
C ILE A 39 2.32 -0.08 1.91
N THR A 40 3.03 0.31 0.85
CA THR A 40 4.04 1.38 0.91
C THR A 40 3.42 2.72 1.28
N GLY A 41 2.28 3.06 0.70
CA GLY A 41 1.56 4.30 1.03
C GLY A 41 1.18 4.38 2.51
N TYR A 42 0.52 3.34 3.03
CA TYR A 42 0.14 3.31 4.45
C TYR A 42 1.37 3.31 5.38
N ALA A 43 2.43 2.58 5.03
CA ALA A 43 3.67 2.57 5.78
C ALA A 43 4.31 3.97 5.85
N GLN A 44 4.33 4.72 4.74
CA GLN A 44 4.87 6.09 4.67
C GLN A 44 4.01 7.11 5.41
N CYS A 45 2.69 6.93 5.44
CA CYS A 45 1.78 7.76 6.24
C CYS A 45 1.85 7.44 7.75
N GLY A 46 2.68 6.48 8.17
CA GLY A 46 2.80 6.04 9.57
C GLY A 46 1.69 5.11 10.04
N ASP A 47 0.72 4.77 9.18
CA ASP A 47 -0.35 3.82 9.48
C ASP A 47 0.10 2.39 9.15
N VAL A 48 1.06 1.90 9.95
CA VAL A 48 1.61 0.55 9.80
C VAL A 48 0.56 -0.53 10.08
N SER A 49 -0.49 -0.20 10.85
CA SER A 49 -1.60 -1.12 11.13
C SER A 49 -2.35 -1.48 9.86
N GLU A 50 -2.74 -0.48 9.05
CA GLU A 50 -3.38 -0.74 7.76
C GLU A 50 -2.42 -1.32 6.72
N ALA A 51 -1.16 -0.90 6.72
CA ALA A 51 -0.13 -1.52 5.88
C ALA A 51 -0.03 -3.04 6.15
N LYS A 52 -0.01 -3.43 7.43
CA LYS A 52 0.02 -4.83 7.86
C LYS A 52 -1.26 -5.58 7.45
N ASN A 53 -2.42 -4.97 7.65
CA ASN A 53 -3.72 -5.55 7.27
C ASN A 53 -3.75 -5.93 5.78
N LEU A 54 -3.24 -5.05 4.92
CA LEU A 54 -3.13 -5.33 3.48
C LEU A 54 -2.05 -6.38 3.16
N PHE A 55 -0.91 -6.33 3.82
CA PHE A 55 0.16 -7.32 3.67
C PHE A 55 -0.31 -8.75 4.04
N ASP A 56 -1.14 -8.88 5.07
CA ASP A 56 -1.72 -10.15 5.50
C ASP A 56 -2.72 -10.71 4.48
N LYS A 57 -3.50 -9.83 3.84
CA LYS A 57 -4.47 -10.17 2.78
C LYS A 57 -3.82 -10.44 1.42
N MET A 58 -2.56 -10.07 1.23
CA MET A 58 -1.86 -10.23 -0.05
C MET A 58 -1.64 -11.72 -0.37
N PRO A 59 -2.14 -12.22 -1.52
CA PRO A 59 -2.05 -13.65 -1.85
C PRO A 59 -0.63 -14.11 -2.20
N LYS A 60 0.18 -13.21 -2.77
CA LYS A 60 1.59 -13.46 -3.11
C LYS A 60 2.43 -12.27 -2.68
N ARG A 61 3.40 -12.54 -1.80
CA ARG A 61 4.35 -11.55 -1.28
C ARG A 61 5.64 -11.61 -2.08
N ASP A 62 6.26 -10.46 -2.26
CA ASP A 62 7.56 -10.30 -2.90
C ASP A 62 8.52 -9.49 -2.01
N PRO A 63 9.81 -9.38 -2.36
CA PRO A 63 10.75 -8.61 -1.54
C PRO A 63 10.33 -7.16 -1.30
N VAL A 64 9.60 -6.55 -2.24
CA VAL A 64 9.09 -5.18 -2.12
C VAL A 64 8.03 -5.08 -1.01
N SER A 65 7.10 -6.04 -0.94
CA SER A 65 6.09 -6.10 0.13
C SER A 65 6.71 -6.16 1.53
N TRP A 66 7.79 -6.94 1.69
CA TRP A 66 8.54 -7.03 2.95
C TRP A 66 9.32 -5.76 3.27
N ALA A 67 9.98 -5.18 2.27
CA ALA A 67 10.72 -3.93 2.43
C ALA A 67 9.80 -2.79 2.88
N ALA A 68 8.58 -2.71 2.33
CA ALA A 68 7.58 -1.73 2.74
C ALA A 68 7.16 -1.88 4.21
N MET A 69 6.96 -3.11 4.69
CA MET A 69 6.64 -3.36 6.10
C MET A 69 7.80 -2.99 7.03
N ILE A 70 9.03 -3.36 6.68
CA ILE A 70 10.23 -3.02 7.47
C ILE A 70 10.40 -1.51 7.55
N ALA A 71 10.23 -0.80 6.42
CA ALA A 71 10.30 0.65 6.38
C ALA A 71 9.23 1.30 7.27
N GLY A 72 8.00 0.82 7.22
CA GLY A 72 6.92 1.28 8.09
C GLY A 72 7.25 1.10 9.57
N TYR A 73 7.64 -0.11 9.99
CA TYR A 73 8.00 -0.36 11.40
C TYR A 73 9.20 0.47 11.86
N SER A 74 10.19 0.69 10.99
CA SER A 74 11.35 1.52 11.30
C SER A 74 10.97 2.98 11.54
N GLN A 75 9.95 3.49 10.84
CA GLN A 75 9.45 4.86 11.00
C GLN A 75 8.55 4.98 12.24
N SER A 76 7.73 3.97 12.56
CA SER A 76 6.90 3.97 13.78
C SER A 76 7.70 3.79 15.07
N GLY A 77 8.90 3.18 15.00
CA GLY A 77 9.77 2.96 16.15
C GLY A 77 10.64 4.15 16.57
N HIS A 78 10.59 5.27 15.83
CA HIS A 78 11.38 6.49 16.11
C HIS A 78 10.53 7.66 16.67
N GLY A 79 9.39 7.35 17.32
CA GLY A 79 8.53 8.32 18.02
C GLY A 79 8.69 8.29 19.53
#